data_AF-Q1J0Y8-F1
#
_entry.id   AF-Q1J0Y8-F1
#
_cell.length_a   1.000
_cell.length_b   1.000
_cell.length_c   1.000
_cell.angle_alpha   90.00
_cell.angle_beta   90.00
_cell.angle_gamma   90.00
#
_symmetry.space_group_name_H-M   'P 1'
#
loop_
_entity.id
_entity.type
_entity.pdbx_description
1 polymer ?
#
loop_
_entity_poly.entity_id
_entity_poly.type
_entity_poly.pdbx_seq_one_letter_code
_entity_poly.pdbx_strand_id
1 'polypeptide(L)'
;MLCKLGQNEAGEVTCGRWRKRRAGRSLAYAGSMKKMLLLGGLVLALLEHAHAGSGGLFMTSRTFTCDGGQKIRVAYMRVDQAGPSFAILNWKGQPYGLAQALSASGARYASLFGPPGSGGLEWWEHQGQATLNSFVSTDTRKTRPLLTSCKPDR
;
A
#
# COMPACT_ATOMS: atom_id res chain seq x y z
N MET A 1 18.91 0.94 -10.32
CA MET A 1 18.68 2.14 -11.14
C MET A 1 17.33 2.70 -10.69
N LEU A 2 17.32 3.69 -9.78
CA LEU A 2 16.10 4.28 -9.25
C LEU A 2 15.94 5.68 -9.84
N CYS A 3 14.90 5.88 -10.64
CA CYS A 3 14.42 7.22 -11.02
C CYS A 3 13.28 7.60 -10.09
N LYS A 4 13.39 8.74 -9.42
CA LYS A 4 12.27 9.35 -8.69
C LYS A 4 11.60 10.35 -9.64
N LEU A 5 10.34 10.12 -9.99
CA LEU A 5 9.53 11.08 -10.74
C LEU A 5 9.25 12.28 -9.84
N GLY A 6 9.86 13.42 -10.16
CA GLY A 6 9.43 14.73 -9.67
C GLY A 6 8.79 15.46 -10.85
N GLN A 7 7.53 15.89 -10.69
CA GLN A 7 6.86 16.76 -11.65
C GLN A 7 6.98 18.20 -11.15
N ASN A 8 7.56 19.07 -11.96
CA ASN A 8 7.53 20.52 -11.78
C ASN A 8 6.31 21.04 -12.55
N GLU A 9 5.77 22.20 -12.18
CA GLU A 9 4.52 22.79 -12.69
C GLU A 9 4.52 23.17 -14.20
N ALA A 10 5.53 22.73 -14.95
CA ALA A 10 5.63 22.87 -16.40
C ALA A 10 5.66 21.52 -17.16
N GLY A 11 5.45 20.38 -16.49
CA GLY A 11 5.23 19.08 -17.16
C GLY A 11 6.44 18.43 -17.86
N GLU A 12 7.67 18.94 -17.66
CA GLU A 12 8.89 18.40 -18.24
C GLU A 12 9.58 17.38 -17.30
N VAL A 13 9.73 16.13 -17.74
CA VAL A 13 10.38 15.05 -16.97
C VAL A 13 11.87 15.00 -17.31
N THR A 14 12.72 15.51 -16.43
CA THR A 14 14.18 15.49 -16.61
C THR A 14 14.82 14.37 -15.77
N CYS A 15 15.69 13.58 -16.40
CA CYS A 15 16.44 12.51 -15.73
C CYS A 15 17.80 13.03 -15.27
N GLY A 16 17.88 13.52 -14.03
CA GLY A 16 19.11 14.07 -13.46
C GLY A 16 20.14 12.99 -13.08
N ARG A 17 21.30 12.98 -13.74
CA ARG A 17 22.45 12.11 -13.41
C ARG A 17 23.10 12.56 -12.09
N TRP A 18 22.92 11.80 -11.02
CA TRP A 18 23.63 12.05 -9.75
C TRP A 18 25.12 11.71 -9.85
N ARG A 19 25.99 12.74 -9.80
CA ARG A 19 27.43 12.57 -9.50
C ARG A 19 27.60 12.41 -7.98
N LYS A 20 28.18 11.29 -7.57
CA LYS A 20 28.63 11.00 -6.20
C LYS A 20 29.64 12.09 -5.78
N ARG A 21 29.20 13.06 -4.95
CA ARG A 21 30.11 14.04 -4.34
C ARG A 21 31.05 13.31 -3.39
N ARG A 22 32.29 13.07 -3.84
CA ARG A 22 33.41 12.76 -2.95
C ARG A 22 33.70 14.03 -2.15
N ALA A 23 33.48 13.98 -0.84
CA ALA A 23 33.95 15.01 0.07
C ALA A 23 35.49 15.01 0.01
N GLY A 24 36.05 16.02 -0.63
CA GLY A 24 37.47 16.29 -0.65
C GLY A 24 37.94 16.70 0.74
N ARG A 25 39.01 16.07 1.20
CA ARG A 25 39.80 16.51 2.35
C ARG A 25 40.51 17.79 1.94
N SER A 26 40.34 18.87 2.69
CA SER A 26 41.21 20.04 2.60
C SER A 26 41.96 20.16 3.91
N LEU A 27 43.27 19.90 3.86
CA LEU A 27 44.23 20.28 4.87
C LEU A 27 44.48 21.79 4.77
N ALA A 28 44.37 22.51 5.87
CA ALA A 28 45.15 23.72 6.12
C ALA A 28 45.37 23.86 7.63
N TYR A 29 46.60 24.24 7.97
CA TYR A 29 47.25 24.15 9.27
C TYR A 29 47.46 25.57 9.85
N ALA A 30 47.77 25.63 11.15
CA ALA A 30 48.37 26.73 11.93
C ALA A 30 47.44 27.53 12.86
N GLY A 31 47.67 27.40 14.18
CA GLY A 31 47.05 28.22 15.21
C GLY A 31 47.31 27.75 16.66
N SER A 32 48.57 27.88 17.11
CA SER A 32 49.05 28.12 18.49
C SER A 32 48.58 27.26 19.70
N MET A 33 49.57 26.61 20.33
CA MET A 33 49.51 25.85 21.58
C MET A 33 49.09 26.68 22.80
N LYS A 34 48.32 26.08 23.73
CA LYS A 34 48.76 25.83 25.12
C LYS A 34 47.67 25.19 26.00
N LYS A 35 48.12 24.17 26.75
CA LYS A 35 47.58 23.60 28.01
C LYS A 35 46.36 22.67 27.86
N MET A 36 46.53 21.35 27.91
CA MET A 36 46.89 20.48 29.05
C MET A 36 45.67 20.11 29.92
N LEU A 37 45.58 18.81 30.21
CA LEU A 37 44.69 18.08 31.14
C LEU A 37 43.36 17.51 30.61
N LEU A 38 43.48 16.27 30.12
CA LEU A 38 42.80 15.06 30.61
C LEU A 38 41.47 15.25 31.37
N LEU A 39 40.38 14.72 30.80
CA LEU A 39 39.24 14.04 31.43
C LEU A 39 38.47 13.38 30.26
N GLY A 40 38.59 12.07 30.05
CA GLY A 40 37.75 11.11 30.75
C GLY A 40 36.50 10.86 29.90
N GLY A 41 36.62 9.98 28.91
CA GLY A 41 35.60 9.75 27.90
C GLY A 41 34.30 9.16 28.45
N LEU A 42 33.16 9.71 28.01
CA LEU A 42 31.88 9.02 27.90
C LEU A 42 30.90 9.90 27.12
N VAL A 43 30.72 9.66 25.81
CA VAL A 43 29.42 9.94 25.16
C VAL A 43 29.16 8.83 24.16
N LEU A 44 28.10 8.08 24.45
CA LEU A 44 27.54 6.99 23.67
C LEU A 44 27.51 7.32 22.18
N ALA A 45 28.01 6.38 21.37
CA ALA A 45 27.73 6.34 19.96
C ALA A 45 26.21 6.31 19.72
N LEU A 46 25.66 7.40 19.18
CA LEU A 46 24.37 7.39 18.51
C LEU A 46 24.53 6.55 17.24
N LEU A 47 24.38 5.23 17.35
CA LEU A 47 24.05 4.42 16.17
C LEU A 47 22.61 4.78 15.78
N GLU A 48 22.49 5.71 14.84
CA GLU A 48 21.28 5.92 14.08
C GLU A 48 20.92 4.60 13.39
N HIS A 49 19.96 3.88 13.96
CA HIS A 49 19.36 2.71 13.33
C HIS A 49 18.47 3.21 12.18
N ALA A 50 19.09 3.47 11.02
CA ALA A 50 18.37 3.61 9.78
C ALA A 50 17.84 2.23 9.39
N HIS A 51 16.72 1.81 9.99
CA HIS A 51 15.92 0.73 9.45
C HIS A 51 15.34 1.24 8.12
N ALA A 52 16.06 1.00 7.04
CA ALA A 52 15.43 0.89 5.73
C ALA A 52 14.48 -0.30 5.83
N GLY A 53 13.26 -0.08 6.34
CA GLY A 53 12.19 -1.06 6.29
C GLY A 53 12.02 -1.42 4.83
N SER A 54 12.39 -2.64 4.45
CA SER A 54 12.05 -3.17 3.14
C SER A 54 10.54 -3.32 3.12
N GLY A 55 9.85 -2.29 2.64
CA GLY A 55 8.42 -2.33 2.38
C GLY A 55 8.16 -3.51 1.44
N GLY A 56 7.70 -4.63 2.01
CA GLY A 56 7.32 -5.80 1.26
C GLY A 56 5.90 -5.63 0.74
N LEU A 57 5.62 -6.07 -0.48
CA LEU A 57 4.26 -6.12 -0.99
C LEU A 57 3.81 -7.59 -0.96
N PHE A 58 2.80 -7.88 -0.15
CA PHE A 58 2.26 -9.22 0.00
C PHE A 58 1.01 -9.35 -0.86
N MET A 59 0.96 -10.33 -1.75
CA MET A 59 -0.18 -10.58 -2.60
C MET A 59 -0.61 -12.05 -2.51
N THR A 60 -1.91 -12.29 -2.39
CA THR A 60 -2.47 -13.64 -2.39
C THR A 60 -3.77 -13.65 -3.18
N SER A 61 -3.93 -14.61 -4.10
CA SER A 61 -5.16 -14.73 -4.89
C SER A 61 -6.00 -15.91 -4.42
N ARG A 62 -7.31 -15.73 -4.41
CA ARG A 62 -8.29 -16.78 -4.15
C ARG A 62 -9.39 -16.75 -5.21
N THR A 63 -9.91 -17.92 -5.54
CA THR A 63 -11.12 -18.05 -6.36
C THR A 63 -12.26 -18.43 -5.44
N PHE A 64 -13.43 -17.84 -5.66
CA PHE A 64 -14.64 -18.17 -4.94
C PHE A 64 -15.70 -18.67 -5.92
N THR A 65 -16.44 -19.69 -5.50
CA THR A 65 -17.65 -20.16 -6.18
C THR A 65 -18.87 -19.67 -5.39
N CYS A 66 -19.74 -18.93 -6.07
CA CYS A 66 -20.93 -18.29 -5.54
C CYS A 66 -22.21 -19.02 -5.96
N ASP A 67 -23.35 -18.53 -5.48
CA ASP A 67 -24.66 -19.00 -5.92
C ASP A 67 -24.78 -18.98 -7.46
N GLY A 68 -25.49 -19.97 -8.01
CA GLY A 68 -25.60 -20.16 -9.45
C GLY A 68 -24.31 -20.64 -10.14
N GLY A 69 -23.30 -21.05 -9.37
CA GLY A 69 -22.03 -21.58 -9.91
C GLY A 69 -21.10 -20.51 -10.48
N GLN A 70 -21.42 -19.23 -10.25
CA GLN A 70 -20.59 -18.12 -10.71
C GLN A 70 -19.26 -18.11 -9.96
N LYS A 71 -18.16 -17.84 -10.68
CA LYS A 71 -16.83 -17.75 -10.09
C LYS A 71 -16.31 -16.34 -10.11
N ILE A 72 -15.62 -15.95 -9.04
CA ILE A 72 -14.92 -14.67 -8.94
C ILE A 72 -13.52 -14.90 -8.38
N ARG A 73 -12.52 -14.28 -9.02
CA ARG A 73 -11.15 -14.26 -8.52
C ARG A 73 -10.89 -12.94 -7.79
N VAL A 74 -10.35 -13.05 -6.58
CA VAL A 74 -9.98 -11.92 -5.73
C VAL A 74 -8.51 -12.03 -5.36
N ALA A 75 -7.74 -10.99 -5.65
CA ALA A 75 -6.37 -10.83 -5.21
C ALA A 75 -6.31 -9.85 -4.04
N TYR A 76 -5.85 -10.31 -2.88
CA TYR A 76 -5.61 -9.48 -1.72
C TYR A 76 -4.18 -9.00 -1.75
N MET A 77 -4.01 -7.70 -1.56
CA MET A 77 -2.72 -7.05 -1.45
C MET A 77 -2.59 -6.39 -0.09
N ARG A 78 -1.39 -6.41 0.47
CA ARG A 78 -1.02 -5.62 1.64
C ARG A 78 0.34 -4.98 1.42
N VAL A 79 0.43 -3.69 1.73
CA VAL A 79 1.71 -2.99 1.80
C VAL A 79 2.27 -3.24 3.19
N ASP A 80 3.42 -3.90 3.27
CA ASP A 80 4.07 -4.39 4.48
C ASP A 80 3.13 -5.19 5.42
N GLN A 81 3.53 -5.43 6.67
CA GLN A 81 2.70 -6.20 7.62
C GLN A 81 1.57 -5.37 8.25
N ALA A 82 1.76 -4.06 8.37
CA ALA A 82 0.89 -3.12 9.09
C ALA A 82 0.23 -2.07 8.17
N GLY A 83 0.60 -2.02 6.90
CA GLY A 83 0.08 -1.05 5.95
C GLY A 83 -1.26 -1.45 5.32
N PRO A 84 -1.76 -0.60 4.41
CA PRO A 84 -3.09 -0.73 3.85
C PRO A 84 -3.30 -2.05 3.10
N SER A 85 -4.51 -2.61 3.26
CA SER A 85 -4.95 -3.79 2.52
C SER A 85 -5.93 -3.41 1.41
N PHE A 86 -5.79 -4.07 0.27
CA PHE A 86 -6.63 -3.91 -0.90
C PHE A 86 -7.13 -5.27 -1.37
N ALA A 87 -8.31 -5.28 -1.98
CA ALA A 87 -8.83 -6.43 -2.72
C ALA A 87 -9.02 -6.01 -4.17
N ILE A 88 -8.44 -6.76 -5.10
CA ILE A 88 -8.65 -6.61 -6.55
C ILE A 88 -9.53 -7.75 -7.00
N LEU A 89 -10.75 -7.42 -7.43
CA LEU A 89 -11.73 -8.39 -7.89
C LEU A 89 -11.92 -8.30 -9.40
N ASN A 90 -11.94 -9.45 -10.07
CA ASN A 90 -12.24 -9.53 -11.49
C ASN A 90 -13.73 -9.84 -11.69
N TRP A 91 -14.52 -8.79 -11.96
CA TRP A 91 -15.97 -8.89 -12.13
C TRP A 91 -16.35 -8.60 -13.58
N LYS A 92 -16.99 -9.57 -14.24
CA LYS A 92 -17.37 -9.51 -15.67
C LYS A 92 -16.20 -9.13 -16.59
N GLY A 93 -15.00 -9.64 -16.30
CA GLY A 93 -13.78 -9.38 -17.07
C GLY A 93 -13.10 -8.04 -16.79
N GLN A 94 -13.62 -7.25 -15.82
CA GLN A 94 -13.05 -5.96 -15.44
C GLN A 94 -12.45 -6.05 -14.02
N PRO A 95 -11.19 -5.61 -13.83
CA PRO A 95 -10.59 -5.53 -12.51
C PRO A 95 -11.11 -4.29 -11.76
N TYR A 96 -11.52 -4.48 -10.52
CA TYR A 96 -11.88 -3.39 -9.61
C TYR A 96 -11.00 -3.46 -8.37
N GLY A 97 -10.29 -2.38 -8.07
CA GLY A 97 -9.53 -2.21 -6.84
C GLY A 97 -10.42 -1.65 -5.73
N LEU A 98 -10.47 -2.34 -4.60
CA LEU A 98 -11.24 -1.96 -3.41
C LEU A 98 -10.27 -1.78 -2.24
N ALA A 99 -10.40 -0.67 -1.52
CA ALA A 99 -9.66 -0.43 -0.30
C ALA A 99 -10.38 -1.08 0.88
N GLN A 100 -9.62 -1.54 1.88
CA GLN A 100 -10.23 -2.04 3.12
C GLN A 100 -11.08 -0.95 3.78
N ALA A 101 -12.31 -1.30 4.16
CA ALA A 101 -13.28 -0.44 4.81
C ALA A 101 -13.56 -0.93 6.22
N LEU A 102 -13.98 -0.01 7.10
CA LEU A 102 -14.40 -0.37 8.46
C LEU A 102 -15.62 -1.30 8.41
N SER A 103 -15.61 -2.32 9.26
CA SER A 103 -16.70 -3.27 9.41
C SER A 103 -16.87 -3.67 10.87
N ALA A 104 -18.12 -3.90 11.28
CA ALA A 104 -18.42 -4.44 12.60
C ALA A 104 -17.93 -5.90 12.74
N SER A 105 -17.85 -6.63 11.63
CA SER A 105 -17.31 -7.99 11.61
C SER A 105 -16.84 -8.39 10.21
N GLY A 106 -15.90 -9.34 10.17
CA GLY A 106 -15.34 -9.83 8.91
C GLY A 106 -14.46 -8.81 8.21
N ALA A 107 -14.07 -9.12 6.97
CA ALA A 107 -13.24 -8.26 6.15
C ALA A 107 -14.09 -7.59 5.08
N ARG A 108 -14.20 -6.26 5.13
CA ARG A 108 -14.95 -5.45 4.16
C ARG A 108 -13.98 -4.63 3.33
N TYR A 109 -14.22 -4.60 2.03
CA TYR A 109 -13.49 -3.81 1.07
C TYR A 109 -14.50 -3.02 0.24
N ALA A 110 -14.20 -1.77 -0.09
CA ALA A 110 -15.09 -0.90 -0.83
C ALA A 110 -14.33 -0.07 -1.89
N SER A 111 -15.03 0.26 -2.97
CA SER A 111 -14.58 1.20 -3.99
C SER A 111 -15.71 2.17 -4.32
N LEU A 112 -15.37 3.42 -4.58
CA LEU A 112 -16.28 4.42 -5.14
C LEU A 112 -16.45 4.24 -6.66
N PHE A 113 -15.68 3.34 -7.27
CA PHE A 113 -15.78 2.99 -8.69
C PHE A 113 -16.43 1.61 -8.84
N GLY A 114 -17.30 1.49 -9.83
CA GLY A 114 -18.02 0.26 -10.12
C GLY A 114 -18.54 0.24 -11.54
N PRO A 115 -19.28 -0.82 -11.92
CA PRO A 115 -19.89 -0.91 -13.24
C PRO A 115 -20.84 0.28 -13.50
N PRO A 116 -21.13 0.61 -14.77
CA PRO A 116 -22.04 1.69 -15.12
C PRO A 116 -23.38 1.61 -14.37
N GLY A 117 -23.82 2.73 -13.82
CA GLY A 117 -25.05 2.81 -13.02
C GLY A 117 -24.93 2.28 -11.58
N SER A 118 -23.73 1.98 -11.10
CA SER A 118 -23.48 1.69 -9.68
C SER A 118 -22.81 2.86 -8.96
N GLY A 119 -23.01 2.91 -7.64
CA GLY A 119 -22.32 3.83 -6.73
C GLY A 119 -20.90 3.42 -6.35
N GLY A 120 -20.38 2.38 -6.99
CA GLY A 120 -19.22 1.64 -6.52
C GLY A 120 -19.55 0.21 -6.11
N LEU A 121 -18.54 -0.46 -5.59
CA LEU A 121 -18.57 -1.88 -5.25
C LEU A 121 -18.15 -2.11 -3.81
N GLU A 122 -18.69 -3.16 -3.23
CA GLU A 122 -18.31 -3.69 -1.94
C GLU A 122 -18.08 -5.19 -2.05
N TRP A 123 -16.95 -5.62 -1.48
CA TRP A 123 -16.66 -7.02 -1.25
C TRP A 123 -16.61 -7.25 0.25
N TRP A 124 -17.49 -8.11 0.77
CA TRP A 124 -17.58 -8.39 2.20
C TRP A 124 -17.49 -9.88 2.48
N GLU A 125 -16.47 -10.27 3.24
CA GLU A 125 -16.24 -11.61 3.75
C GLU A 125 -16.66 -11.72 5.22
N HIS A 126 -17.59 -12.62 5.51
CA HIS A 126 -18.11 -12.86 6.85
C HIS A 126 -18.50 -14.34 7.02
N GLN A 127 -18.13 -14.95 8.16
CA GLN A 127 -18.49 -16.33 8.52
C GLN A 127 -18.16 -17.38 7.44
N GLY A 128 -16.98 -17.27 6.81
CA GLY A 128 -16.51 -18.22 5.80
C GLY A 128 -17.18 -18.11 4.43
N GLN A 129 -18.00 -17.07 4.23
CA GLN A 129 -18.63 -16.75 2.96
C GLN A 129 -18.34 -15.31 2.57
N ALA A 130 -18.55 -14.99 1.30
CA ALA A 130 -18.37 -13.65 0.78
C ALA A 130 -19.56 -13.21 -0.07
N THR A 131 -19.75 -11.90 -0.16
CA THR A 131 -20.79 -11.27 -0.98
C THR A 131 -20.16 -10.12 -1.77
N LEU A 132 -20.47 -10.04 -3.06
CA LEU A 132 -20.18 -8.86 -3.88
C LEU A 132 -21.45 -8.04 -4.00
N ASN A 133 -21.35 -6.77 -3.62
CA ASN A 133 -22.44 -5.81 -3.61
C ASN A 133 -22.11 -4.61 -4.50
N SER A 134 -23.12 -3.97 -5.07
CA SER A 134 -23.02 -2.62 -5.63
C SER A 134 -23.66 -1.61 -4.69
N PHE A 135 -23.05 -0.44 -4.50
CA PHE A 135 -23.70 0.67 -3.81
C PHE A 135 -24.83 1.26 -4.66
N VAL A 136 -25.90 1.70 -3.99
CA VAL A 136 -27.05 2.33 -4.63
C VAL A 136 -26.83 3.84 -4.65
N SER A 137 -26.72 4.43 -5.85
CA SER A 137 -26.40 5.85 -6.02
C SER A 137 -25.14 6.23 -5.23
N THR A 138 -25.12 7.32 -4.47
CA THR A 138 -23.96 7.73 -3.66
C THR A 138 -24.02 7.26 -2.20
N ASP A 139 -25.04 6.47 -1.82
CA ASP A 139 -25.22 6.02 -0.43
C ASP A 139 -24.51 4.69 -0.17
N THR A 140 -23.35 4.74 0.49
CA THR A 140 -22.54 3.55 0.83
C THR A 140 -23.14 2.68 1.93
N ARG A 141 -24.26 3.08 2.53
CA ARG A 141 -25.03 2.27 3.49
C ARG A 141 -26.09 1.42 2.81
N LYS A 142 -26.41 1.70 1.55
CA LYS A 142 -27.39 0.96 0.76
C LYS A 142 -26.69 0.17 -0.32
N THR A 143 -26.86 -1.14 -0.29
CA THR A 143 -26.25 -2.05 -1.23
C THR A 143 -27.29 -2.89 -1.94
N ARG A 144 -26.95 -3.34 -3.15
CA ARG A 144 -27.67 -4.36 -3.90
C ARG A 144 -26.73 -5.53 -4.16
N PRO A 145 -27.12 -6.78 -3.86
CA PRO A 145 -26.27 -7.94 -4.10
C PRO A 145 -26.07 -8.18 -5.60
N LEU A 146 -24.82 -8.50 -5.95
CA LEU A 146 -24.40 -8.93 -7.29
C LEU A 146 -24.00 -10.41 -7.29
N LEU A 147 -23.29 -10.85 -6.24
CA LEU A 147 -22.96 -12.24 -5.98
C LEU A 147 -23.18 -12.55 -4.50
N THR A 148 -23.79 -13.69 -4.20
CA THR A 148 -24.10 -14.14 -2.85
C THR A 148 -23.49 -15.51 -2.56
N SER A 149 -23.32 -15.81 -1.27
CA SER A 149 -22.87 -17.12 -0.76
C SER A 149 -21.56 -17.63 -1.40
N CYS A 150 -20.65 -16.72 -1.72
CA CYS A 150 -19.38 -17.05 -2.34
C CYS A 150 -18.47 -17.76 -1.34
N LYS A 151 -18.08 -19.01 -1.64
CA LYS A 151 -17.17 -19.81 -0.82
C LYS A 151 -15.82 -19.94 -1.51
N PRO A 152 -14.70 -19.83 -0.78
CA PRO A 152 -13.40 -20.02 -1.39
C PRO A 152 -13.28 -21.45 -1.91
N ASP A 153 -12.78 -21.59 -3.12
CA ASP A 153 -12.39 -22.89 -3.68
C ASP A 153 -11.24 -23.45 -2.80
N ARG A 154 -11.27 -24.78 -2.55
CA ARG A 154 -10.24 -25.46 -1.75
C ARG A 154 -8.96 -25.69 -2.54
#